data_AF-A0A7S0HCE1-F1
#
_entry.id   AF-A0A7S0HCE1-F1
#
_cell.length_a   1.000
_cell.length_b   1.000
_cell.length_c   1.000
_cell.angle_alpha   90.00
_cell.angle_beta   90.00
_cell.angle_gamma   90.00
#
_symmetry.space_group_name_H-M   'P 1'
#
loop_
_entity.id
_entity.type
_entity.pdbx_description
1 polymer ?
#
loop_
_entity_poly.entity_id
_entity_poly.type
_entity_poly.pdbx_seq_one_letter_code
_entity_poly.pdbx_strand_id
1 'polypeptide(L)'
;LALPDLPTILLGHVIGSVKSKAALMASSVSVHTTLGQNIVVVKYDNSSKMMTIAPAVGGSATVSMADENPGNSVFTKISAVIDINANLAIIAGDNGLSTLVTAASQTQCADVLTSLTAP
;
A
#
# COMPACT_ATOMS: atom_id res chain seq x y z
N LEU A 1 5.34 -10.14 -26.12
CA LEU A 1 4.49 -10.69 -25.06
C LEU A 1 3.81 -9.50 -24.38
N ALA A 2 2.53 -9.25 -24.65
CA ALA A 2 1.79 -8.21 -23.93
C ALA A 2 1.28 -8.81 -22.63
N LEU A 3 1.54 -8.17 -21.49
CA LEU A 3 0.93 -8.55 -20.21
C LEU A 3 -0.49 -7.96 -20.22
N PRO A 4 -1.55 -8.78 -20.31
CA PRO A 4 -2.93 -8.28 -20.43
C PRO A 4 -3.31 -7.36 -19.26
N ASP A 5 -2.72 -7.61 -18.10
CA ASP A 5 -3.01 -6.90 -16.84
C ASP A 5 -2.05 -5.73 -16.57
N LEU A 6 -1.16 -5.40 -17.51
CA LEU A 6 -0.18 -4.32 -17.32
C LEU A 6 -0.84 -2.98 -16.94
N PRO A 7 -1.96 -2.54 -17.56
CA PRO A 7 -2.61 -1.30 -17.18
C PRO A 7 -3.07 -1.32 -15.71
N THR A 8 -3.66 -2.42 -15.27
CA THR A 8 -4.15 -2.59 -13.90
C THR A 8 -3.00 -2.59 -12.89
N ILE A 9 -1.90 -3.30 -13.21
CA ILE A 9 -0.68 -3.31 -12.39
C ILE A 9 -0.14 -1.89 -12.22
N LEU A 10 -0.04 -1.13 -13.32
CA LEU A 10 0.45 0.25 -13.27
C LEU A 10 -0.48 1.17 -12.48
N LEU A 11 -1.80 1.00 -12.58
CA LEU A 11 -2.76 1.75 -11.76
C LEU A 11 -2.60 1.49 -10.26
N GLY A 12 -2.18 0.28 -9.87
CA GLY A 12 -1.85 -0.03 -8.49
C GLY A 12 -0.56 0.61 -7.95
N HIS A 13 0.19 1.32 -8.81
CA HIS A 13 1.35 2.13 -8.42
C HIS A 13 1.03 3.63 -8.36
N VAL A 14 -0.19 4.03 -8.71
CA VAL A 14 -0.60 5.44 -8.76
C VAL A 14 -1.56 5.73 -7.62
N ILE A 15 -1.26 6.76 -6.83
CA ILE A 15 -2.18 7.29 -5.81
C ILE A 15 -3.01 8.40 -6.47
N GLY A 16 -4.32 8.42 -6.23
CA GLY A 16 -5.25 9.39 -6.84
C GLY A 16 -5.11 10.84 -6.33
N SER A 17 -4.04 11.15 -5.60
CA SER A 17 -3.74 12.50 -5.10
C SER A 17 -2.24 12.74 -5.11
N VAL A 18 -1.83 13.99 -5.34
CA VAL A 18 -0.43 14.38 -5.31
C VAL A 18 0.05 14.38 -3.86
N LYS A 19 1.07 13.57 -3.56
CA LYS A 19 1.74 13.53 -2.26
C LYS A 19 3.18 13.96 -2.43
N SER A 20 3.54 15.09 -1.84
CA SER A 20 4.94 15.49 -1.72
C SER A 20 5.66 14.59 -0.72
N LYS A 21 6.97 14.50 -0.83
CA LYS A 21 7.81 13.80 0.15
C LYS A 21 7.60 14.31 1.58
N ALA A 22 7.49 15.63 1.76
CA ALA A 22 7.18 16.22 3.06
C ALA A 22 5.83 15.72 3.62
N ALA A 23 4.81 15.59 2.77
CA ALA A 23 3.52 15.04 3.17
C ALA A 23 3.61 13.55 3.52
N LEU A 24 4.43 12.77 2.82
CA LEU A 24 4.66 11.35 3.12
C LEU A 24 5.50 11.13 4.40
N MET A 25 6.35 12.09 4.76
CA MET A 25 7.17 12.06 5.98
C MET A 25 6.48 12.69 7.20
N ALA A 26 5.35 13.37 7.01
CA ALA A 26 4.63 14.04 8.08
C ALA A 26 4.07 13.08 9.14
N SER A 27 3.87 11.81 8.77
CA SER A 27 3.49 10.73 9.67
C SER A 27 4.49 9.59 9.56
N SER A 28 4.73 8.88 10.66
CA SER A 28 5.52 7.65 10.66
C SER A 28 4.86 6.54 9.83
N VAL A 29 3.52 6.54 9.77
CA VAL A 29 2.72 5.60 8.97
C VAL A 29 1.57 6.36 8.29
N SER A 30 1.37 6.12 7.00
CA SER A 30 0.21 6.61 6.26
C SER A 30 -0.33 5.53 5.32
N VAL A 31 -1.63 5.56 5.05
CA VAL A 31 -2.33 4.57 4.23
C VAL A 31 -2.95 5.29 3.05
N HIS A 32 -2.75 4.76 1.84
CA HIS A 32 -3.28 5.36 0.60
C HIS A 32 -3.96 4.30 -0.25
N THR A 33 -5.08 4.68 -0.84
CA THR A 33 -5.75 3.90 -1.88
C THR A 33 -5.15 4.26 -3.23
N THR A 34 -4.82 3.26 -4.02
CA THR A 34 -4.30 3.41 -5.39
C THR A 34 -5.45 3.47 -6.38
N LEU A 35 -5.15 3.89 -7.62
CA LEU A 35 -6.12 3.84 -8.72
C LEU A 35 -6.44 2.40 -9.15
N GLY A 36 -5.60 1.43 -8.77
CA GLY A 36 -5.86 -0.01 -8.90
C GLY A 36 -6.83 -0.57 -7.87
N GLN A 37 -7.42 0.28 -7.00
CA GLN A 37 -8.32 -0.12 -5.90
C GLN A 37 -7.66 -1.01 -4.84
N ASN A 38 -6.32 -0.96 -4.73
CA ASN A 38 -5.58 -1.62 -3.66
C ASN A 38 -5.07 -0.61 -2.62
N ILE A 39 -4.67 -1.11 -1.45
CA ILE A 39 -4.14 -0.30 -0.36
C ILE A 39 -2.61 -0.43 -0.32
N VAL A 40 -1.94 0.70 -0.15
CA VAL A 40 -0.50 0.75 0.14
C VAL A 40 -0.27 1.50 1.46
N VAL A 41 0.66 0.99 2.26
CA VAL A 41 1.10 1.58 3.51
C VAL A 41 2.47 2.19 3.29
N VAL A 42 2.58 3.48 3.50
CA VAL A 42 3.85 4.21 3.47
C VAL A 42 4.34 4.37 4.89
N LYS A 43 5.55 3.87 5.17
CA LYS A 43 6.21 4.03 6.46
C LYS A 43 7.47 4.86 6.31
N TYR A 44 7.62 5.86 7.16
CA TYR A 44 8.83 6.65 7.25
C TYR A 44 9.49 6.42 8.61
N ASP A 45 10.73 5.91 8.58
CA ASP A 45 11.56 5.76 9.76
C ASP A 45 12.55 6.93 9.84
N ASN A 46 12.33 7.81 10.83
CA ASN A 46 13.17 8.97 11.04
C ASN A 46 14.57 8.64 11.59
N SER A 47 14.77 7.45 12.17
CA SER A 47 16.07 7.00 12.67
C SER A 47 16.96 6.56 11.52
N SER A 48 16.44 5.72 10.62
CA SER A 48 17.19 5.25 9.44
C SER A 48 17.10 6.17 8.23
N LYS A 49 16.25 7.21 8.28
CA LYS A 49 15.92 8.08 7.13
C LYS A 49 15.48 7.26 5.92
N MET A 50 14.76 6.17 6.14
CA MET A 50 14.24 5.32 5.08
C MET A 50 12.73 5.45 4.98
N MET A 51 12.23 5.46 3.75
CA MET A 51 10.82 5.34 3.45
C MET A 51 10.58 4.01 2.74
N THR A 52 9.54 3.31 3.16
CA THR A 52 9.10 2.05 2.56
C THR A 52 7.64 2.13 2.19
N ILE A 53 7.28 1.48 1.08
CA ILE A 53 5.91 1.26 0.65
C ILE A 53 5.67 -0.24 0.73
N ALA A 54 4.78 -0.65 1.60
CA ALA A 54 4.31 -2.02 1.64
C ALA A 54 2.91 -2.07 1.02
N PRO A 55 2.65 -2.93 0.02
CA PRO A 55 1.28 -3.32 -0.24
C PRO A 55 0.66 -3.95 1.01
N ALA A 56 -0.67 -4.07 1.03
CA ALA A 56 -1.38 -4.78 2.09
C ALA A 56 -0.81 -6.18 2.33
N VAL A 57 -0.27 -6.82 1.29
CA VAL A 57 0.47 -8.09 1.36
C VAL A 57 1.51 -8.14 0.22
N GLY A 58 2.56 -8.93 0.37
CA GLY A 58 3.72 -8.87 -0.53
C GLY A 58 4.78 -7.88 0.00
N GLY A 59 6.05 -8.23 -0.16
CA GLY A 59 7.18 -7.57 0.52
C GLY A 59 7.21 -6.05 0.35
N SER A 60 7.88 -5.36 1.28
CA SER A 60 8.03 -3.91 1.21
C SER A 60 8.97 -3.49 0.09
N ALA A 61 8.56 -2.47 -0.68
CA ALA A 61 9.41 -1.76 -1.61
C ALA A 61 10.07 -0.57 -0.88
N THR A 62 11.38 -0.39 -1.07
CA THR A 62 12.09 0.81 -0.58
C THR A 62 11.90 1.96 -1.55
N VAL A 63 11.72 3.17 -1.00
CA VAL A 63 11.57 4.40 -1.77
C VAL A 63 12.92 5.07 -1.94
N SER A 64 13.28 5.39 -3.19
CA SER A 64 14.39 6.29 -3.46
C SER A 64 14.00 7.72 -3.08
N MET A 65 14.83 8.36 -2.27
CA MET A 65 14.59 9.69 -1.70
C MET A 65 14.82 10.86 -2.67
N ALA A 66 15.12 10.58 -3.94
CA ALA A 66 15.28 11.59 -4.99
C ALA A 66 13.90 11.88 -5.61
N ASP A 67 13.35 13.06 -5.34
CA ASP A 67 12.10 13.51 -5.95
C ASP A 67 12.37 13.96 -7.39
N GLU A 68 11.70 13.35 -8.36
CA GLU A 68 11.53 13.96 -9.68
C GLU A 68 10.17 14.65 -9.69
N ASN A 69 10.21 15.98 -9.74
CA ASN A 69 9.03 16.83 -9.57
C ASN A 69 8.69 17.56 -10.89
N PRO A 70 8.12 16.88 -11.89
CA PRO A 70 7.64 17.53 -13.09
C PRO A 70 6.31 18.25 -12.78
N GLY A 71 6.40 19.52 -12.38
CA GLY A 71 5.33 20.54 -12.43
C GLY A 71 4.04 20.29 -11.62
N ASN A 72 3.30 19.24 -11.93
CA ASN A 72 1.98 18.89 -11.40
C ASN A 72 1.90 17.46 -10.81
N SER A 73 3.02 16.74 -10.76
CA SER A 73 3.09 15.37 -10.23
C SER A 73 4.38 15.13 -9.47
N VAL A 74 4.36 14.16 -8.56
CA VAL A 74 5.55 13.69 -7.84
C VAL A 74 5.80 12.26 -8.28
N PHE A 75 6.97 12.00 -8.86
CA PHE A 75 7.40 10.64 -9.15
C PHE A 75 8.25 10.10 -8.01
N THR A 76 7.84 8.95 -7.49
CA THR A 76 8.55 8.24 -6.43
C THR A 76 9.07 6.94 -6.98
N LYS A 77 10.40 6.82 -7.08
CA LYS A 77 11.02 5.56 -7.52
C LYS A 77 11.01 4.55 -6.39
N ILE A 78 10.53 3.34 -6.67
CA ILE A 78 10.51 2.22 -5.73
C ILE A 78 11.35 1.05 -6.26
N SER A 79 11.87 0.23 -5.35
CA SER A 79 12.75 -0.90 -5.69
C SER A 79 12.06 -2.17 -6.15
N ALA A 80 10.73 -2.26 -6.02
CA ALA A 80 9.95 -3.44 -6.36
C ALA A 80 8.57 -3.06 -6.92
N VAL A 81 8.00 -3.96 -7.73
CA VAL A 81 6.62 -3.84 -8.23
C VAL A 81 5.65 -4.16 -7.09
N ILE A 82 4.65 -3.31 -6.91
CA ILE A 82 3.53 -3.51 -5.99
C ILE A 82 2.64 -4.62 -6.55
N ASP A 83 2.46 -5.69 -5.77
CA ASP A 83 1.49 -6.72 -6.10
C ASP A 83 0.08 -6.23 -5.78
N ILE A 84 -0.69 -5.96 -6.83
CA ILE A 84 -2.06 -5.43 -6.74
C ILE A 84 -3.08 -6.51 -6.36
N ASN A 85 -2.75 -7.78 -6.58
CA ASN A 85 -3.61 -8.92 -6.28
C ASN A 85 -3.35 -9.45 -4.87
N ALA A 86 -2.34 -8.92 -4.20
CA ALA A 86 -2.04 -9.21 -2.82
C ALA A 86 -3.13 -8.63 -1.92
N ASN A 87 -4.17 -9.42 -1.74
CA ASN A 87 -5.26 -9.20 -0.79
C ASN A 87 -5.06 -10.18 0.37
N LEU A 88 -5.17 -9.68 1.61
CA LEU A 88 -5.06 -10.51 2.81
C LEU A 88 -6.03 -11.70 2.76
N ALA A 89 -7.22 -11.52 2.19
CA ALA A 89 -8.20 -12.59 2.00
C ALA A 89 -7.74 -13.68 1.01
N ILE A 90 -7.08 -13.29 -0.07
CA ILE A 90 -6.57 -14.22 -1.10
C ILE A 90 -5.40 -15.02 -0.52
N ILE A 91 -4.43 -14.35 0.10
CA ILE A 91 -3.26 -15.01 0.67
C ILE A 91 -3.63 -15.86 1.89
N ALA A 92 -4.55 -15.41 2.72
CA ALA A 92 -5.08 -16.26 3.78
C ALA A 92 -5.83 -17.46 3.20
N GLY A 93 -6.58 -17.32 2.11
CA GLY A 93 -7.16 -18.44 1.36
C GLY A 93 -6.11 -19.45 0.89
N ASP A 94 -5.07 -18.99 0.21
CA ASP A 94 -3.97 -19.81 -0.31
C ASP A 94 -3.17 -20.51 0.80
N ASN A 95 -3.10 -19.92 1.99
CA ASN A 95 -2.46 -20.48 3.18
C ASN A 95 -3.42 -21.29 4.08
N GLY A 96 -4.65 -21.59 3.64
CA GLY A 96 -5.61 -22.41 4.39
C GLY A 96 -6.27 -21.71 5.59
N LEU A 97 -6.19 -20.38 5.66
CA LEU A 97 -6.76 -19.51 6.70
C LEU A 97 -8.14 -18.94 6.31
N SER A 98 -8.87 -19.57 5.40
CA SER A 98 -10.17 -19.09 4.90
C SER A 98 -11.22 -18.86 6.00
N THR A 99 -11.21 -19.69 7.06
CA THR A 99 -12.07 -19.54 8.23
C THR A 99 -11.75 -18.26 9.01
N LEU A 100 -10.46 -17.91 9.12
CA LEU A 100 -10.02 -16.68 9.79
C LEU A 100 -10.42 -15.44 8.98
N VAL A 101 -10.31 -15.49 7.66
CA VAL A 101 -10.80 -14.41 6.76
C VAL A 101 -12.30 -14.21 6.95
N THR A 102 -13.05 -15.32 6.99
CA THR A 102 -14.50 -15.29 7.16
C THR A 102 -14.89 -14.70 8.50
N ALA A 103 -14.18 -15.07 9.58
CA ALA A 103 -14.39 -14.52 10.91
C ALA A 103 -14.04 -13.03 10.98
N ALA A 104 -12.90 -12.62 10.43
CA ALA A 104 -12.48 -11.22 10.38
C ALA A 104 -13.40 -10.32 9.54
N SER A 105 -14.10 -10.91 8.56
CA SER A 105 -15.08 -10.22 7.70
C SER A 105 -16.47 -10.11 8.35
N GLN A 106 -16.70 -10.72 9.51
CA GLN A 106 -17.94 -10.54 10.26
C GLN A 106 -18.02 -9.10 10.77
N THR A 107 -19.21 -8.50 10.73
CA THR A 107 -19.48 -7.11 11.15
C THR A 107 -18.88 -6.79 12.53
N GLN A 108 -18.97 -7.76 13.46
CA GLN A 108 -18.46 -7.62 14.83
C GLN A 108 -16.93 -7.49 14.90
N CYS A 109 -16.19 -8.15 14.00
CA CYS A 109 -14.73 -8.04 13.93
C CYS A 109 -14.29 -6.75 13.24
N ALA A 110 -15.03 -6.31 12.22
CA ALA A 110 -14.80 -5.02 11.57
C ALA A 110 -14.95 -3.86 12.57
N ASP A 111 -15.98 -3.90 13.43
CA ASP A 111 -16.20 -2.89 14.48
C ASP A 111 -15.08 -2.88 15.54
N VAL A 112 -14.59 -4.06 15.95
CA VAL A 112 -13.48 -4.18 16.91
C VAL A 112 -12.17 -3.65 16.32
N LEU A 113 -11.83 -4.01 15.09
CA LEU A 113 -10.66 -3.48 14.37
C LEU A 113 -10.74 -1.95 14.21
N THR A 114 -11.94 -1.42 13.93
CA THR A 114 -12.17 0.02 13.86
C THR A 114 -11.95 0.69 15.22
N SER A 115 -12.43 0.07 16.32
CA SER A 115 -12.25 0.59 17.68
C SER A 115 -10.79 0.55 18.18
N LEU A 116 -10.00 -0.43 17.73
CA LEU A 116 -8.57 -0.57 18.08
C LEU A 116 -7.66 0.44 17.35
N THR A 117 -8.21 1.15 16.36
CA THR A 117 -7.52 2.23 15.63
C THR A 117 -7.99 3.63 16.06
N ALA A 118 -8.94 3.73 16.98
CA ALA A 118 -9.32 5.00 17.58
C ALA A 118 -8.29 5.39 18.66
N PRO A 119 -7.88 6.68 18.73
CA PRO A 119 -6.86 7.16 19.66
C PRO A 119 -7.28 7.07 21.14
#